data_AF-Q467M0-F1
#
_entry.id   AF-Q467M0-F1
#
_cell.length_a   1.000
_cell.length_b   1.000
_cell.length_c   1.000
_cell.angle_alpha   90.00
_cell.angle_beta   90.00
_cell.angle_gamma   90.00
#
_symmetry.space_group_name_H-M   'P 1'
#
loop_
_entity.id
_entity.type
_entity.pdbx_description
1 polymer ?
#
loop_
_entity_poly.entity_id
_entity_poly.type
_entity_poly.pdbx_seq_one_letter_code
_entity_poly.pdbx_strand_id
1 'polypeptide(L)' 'MGSKELETKINEFFSGEARVVVAYLFGSTARGEASCLSDIDISVLFDDILTKKKPLTFS' A
#
# COMPACT_ATOMS: atom_id res chain seq x y z
N MET A 1 7.23 -13.50 -7.67
CA MET A 1 7.41 -12.06 -7.96
C MET A 1 8.58 -11.59 -7.12
N GLY A 2 9.58 -10.94 -7.74
CA GLY A 2 10.71 -10.38 -6.98
C GLY A 2 10.29 -9.11 -6.24
N SER A 3 10.96 -8.76 -5.13
CA SER A 3 10.66 -7.55 -4.35
C SER A 3 10.66 -6.28 -5.21
N LYS A 4 11.63 -6.16 -6.13
CA LYS A 4 11.75 -5.03 -7.05
C LYS A 4 10.58 -4.91 -8.04
N GLU A 5 10.05 -6.04 -8.50
CA GLU A 5 8.89 -6.06 -9.40
C GLU A 5 7.62 -5.60 -8.65
N LEU A 6 7.51 -5.99 -7.38
CA LEU A 6 6.43 -5.55 -6.51
C LEU A 6 6.51 -4.04 -6.22
N GLU A 7 7.71 -3.53 -5.92
CA GLU A 7 7.95 -2.09 -5.74
C GLU A 7 7.55 -1.28 -6.99
N THR A 8 7.89 -1.75 -8.19
CA THR A 8 7.49 -1.08 -9.44
C THR A 8 5.97 -1.05 -9.58
N LYS A 9 5.28 -2.18 -9.36
CA LYS A 9 3.80 -2.26 -9.46
C LYS A 9 3.10 -1.36 -8.44
N ILE A 10 3.61 -1.31 -7.21
CA ILE A 10 3.06 -0.44 -6.15
C ILE A 10 3.25 1.04 -6.54
N ASN A 11 4.43 1.41 -7.03
CA ASN A 11 4.69 2.77 -7.50
C ASN A 11 3.78 3.14 -8.69
N GLU A 12 3.64 2.26 -9.68
CA GLU A 12 2.76 2.49 -10.83
C GLU A 12 1.30 2.64 -10.39
N PHE A 13 0.82 1.78 -9.48
CA PHE A 13 -0.55 1.82 -8.96
C PHE A 13 -0.87 3.14 -8.25
N PHE A 14 0.04 3.65 -7.41
CA PHE A 14 -0.18 4.90 -6.67
C PHE A 14 0.25 6.15 -7.43
N SER A 15 0.95 6.03 -8.56
CA SER A 15 1.44 7.18 -9.34
C SER A 15 0.35 8.17 -9.78
N GLY A 16 -0.89 7.69 -9.94
CA GLY A 16 -2.03 8.52 -10.33
C GLY A 16 -2.78 9.17 -9.16
N GLU A 17 -2.44 8.86 -7.91
CA GLU A 17 -3.15 9.36 -6.73
C GLU A 17 -2.28 10.38 -5.99
N ALA A 18 -2.47 11.66 -6.35
CA ALA A 18 -1.73 12.79 -5.78
C ALA A 18 -1.90 12.94 -4.26
N ARG A 19 -2.92 12.30 -3.66
CA ARG A 19 -3.14 12.32 -2.21
C ARG A 19 -2.28 11.32 -1.46
N VAL A 20 -1.67 10.34 -2.12
CA VAL A 20 -0.79 9.37 -1.45
C VAL A 20 0.56 10.03 -1.17
N VAL A 21 0.85 10.22 0.11
CA VAL A 21 2.12 10.78 0.57
C VAL A 21 3.18 9.68 0.67
N VAL A 22 2.77 8.53 1.19
CA VAL A 22 3.63 7.35 1.37
C VAL A 22 2.81 6.09 1.19
N ALA A 23 3.37 5.09 0.50
CA ALA A 23 2.94 3.71 0.55
C ALA A 23 4.10 2.85 1.06
N TYR A 24 3.87 2.04 2.09
CA TYR A 24 4.88 1.20 2.72
C TYR A 24 4.47 -0.27 2.70
N LEU A 25 5.34 -1.13 2.19
CA LEU A 25 5.20 -2.58 2.23
C LEU A 25 5.63 -3.11 3.60
N PHE A 26 4.75 -3.86 4.26
CA PHE A 26 5.05 -4.51 5.53
C PHE A 26 4.69 -5.99 5.48
N GLY A 27 4.63 -6.63 6.65
CA GLY A 27 4.19 -8.03 6.72
C GLY A 27 5.21 -9.05 6.22
N SER A 28 4.71 -10.24 5.89
CA SER A 28 5.54 -11.40 5.53
C SER A 28 6.39 -11.16 4.28
N THR A 29 5.88 -10.39 3.32
CA THR A 29 6.60 -10.03 2.09
C THR A 29 7.82 -9.17 2.41
N ALA A 30 7.68 -8.15 3.27
CA ALA A 30 8.78 -7.27 3.67
C ALA A 30 9.86 -8.00 4.49
N ARG A 31 9.47 -9.03 5.27
CA ARG A 31 10.41 -9.84 6.07
C ARG A 31 11.10 -10.95 5.28
N GLY A 32 10.70 -11.20 4.03
CA GLY A 32 11.21 -12.32 3.23
C GLY A 32 10.67 -13.69 3.66
N GLU A 33 9.56 -13.71 4.39
CA GLU A 33 8.90 -14.92 4.91
C GLU A 33 7.69 -15.34 4.05
N ALA A 34 7.36 -14.55 3.02
CA ALA A 34 6.20 -14.81 2.18
C ALA A 34 6.33 -16.12 1.39
N SER A 35 5.25 -16.90 1.39
CA SER A 35 5.07 -18.09 0.57
C SER A 35 4.27 -17.76 -0.70
N CYS A 36 4.08 -18.75 -1.58
CA CYS A 36 3.24 -18.58 -2.77
C CYS A 36 1.75 -18.35 -2.47
N LEU A 37 1.31 -18.60 -1.23
CA LEU A 37 -0.07 -18.37 -0.75
C LEU A 37 -0.19 -17.12 0.11
N SER A 38 0.91 -16.41 0.36
CA SER A 38 0.89 -15.20 1.17
C SER A 38 0.26 -14.05 0.42
N ASP A 39 -0.48 -13.23 1.16
CA ASP A 39 -0.97 -11.92 0.75
C ASP A 39 0.14 -10.86 0.80
N ILE A 40 -0.22 -9.63 0.42
CA ILE A 40 0.67 -8.47 0.38
C ILE A 40 0.06 -7.37 1.26
N ASP A 41 0.80 -6.98 2.30
CA ASP A 41 0.39 -5.96 3.26
C ASP A 41 0.94 -4.58 2.89
N ILE A 42 0.07 -3.61 2.57
CA ILE A 42 0.47 -2.24 2.19
C ILE A 42 -0.24 -1.21 3.07
N SER A 43 0.55 -0.37 3.76
CA SER A 43 0.05 0.78 4.49
C SER A 43 0.16 2.02 3.62
N VAL A 44 -0.92 2.81 3.53
CA VAL A 44 -0.97 4.01 2.70
C VAL A 44 -1.31 5.21 3.57
N LEU A 45 -0.44 6.22 3.54
CA LEU A 45 -0.66 7.51 4.18
C LEU A 45 -1.19 8.49 3.13
N PHE A 46 -2.37 9.05 3.42
CA PHE A 46 -2.97 10.10 2.60
C PHE A 46 -2.73 11.47 3.22
N ASP A 47 -2.56 12.49 2.38
CA ASP A 47 -2.58 13.87 2.80
C ASP A 47 -4.02 14.26 3.17
N ASP A 48 -4.26 14.51 4.46
CA ASP A 48 -5.58 14.79 5.03
C ASP A 48 -6.14 16.18 4.64
N ILE A 49 -5.38 17.01 3.92
CA ILE A 49 -5.78 18.39 3.57
C ILE A 49 -7.07 18.44 2.72
N LEU A 50 -7.53 17.33 2.12
CA LEU A 50 -8.74 17.32 1.27
C LEU A 50 -9.88 16.36 1.66
N THR A 51 -9.85 15.71 2.83
CA THR A 51 -11.01 14.89 3.24
C THR A 51 -11.76 15.52 4.41
N LYS A 52 -12.91 16.14 4.11
CA LYS A 52 -13.99 16.24 5.09
C LYS A 52 -14.31 14.81 5.54
N LYS A 53 -13.83 14.44 6.73
CA LYS A 53 -14.03 13.14 7.38
C LYS A 53 -15.42 12.58 7.09
N LYS A 54 -15.49 11.49 6.32
CA LYS A 54 -16.51 10.47 6.54
C LYS A 54 -15.85 9.36 7.36
N PRO A 55 -16.37 9.02 8.54
CA PRO A 55 -15.87 7.84 9.25
C PRO A 55 -16.06 6.61 8.36
N LEU A 56 -15.02 5.78 8.28
CA LEU A 56 -15.11 4.46 7.66
C LEU A 56 -16.02 3.61 8.54
N THR A 57 -17.29 3.51 8.18
CA THR A 57 -18.23 2.57 8.79
C THR A 57 -18.10 1.25 8.05
N PHE A 58 -17.60 0.22 8.71
CA PHE A 58 -17.67 -1.15 8.23
C PHE A 58 -19.03 -1.72 8.66
N SER A 59 -19.87 -2.06 7.67
CA SER A 59 -21.16 -2.76 7.85
C SER A 59 -20.97 -4.27 7.84
#